data_AF-A0A3E0ILS9-F1
#
_entry.id   AF-A0A3E0ILS9-F1
#
_cell.length_a   1.000
_cell.length_b   1.000
_cell.length_c   1.000
_cell.angle_alpha   90.00
_cell.angle_beta   90.00
_cell.angle_gamma   90.00
#
_symmetry.space_group_name_H-M   'P 1'
#
loop_
_entity.id
_entity.type
_entity.pdbx_description
1 polymer ?
#
loop_
_entity_poly.entity_id
_entity_poly.type
_entity_poly.pdbx_seq_one_letter_code
_entity_poly.pdbx_strand_id
1 'polypeptide(L)' 'MEKILVTRRIPHKFIERLESIGEVEIWDHDLTPMPRKEFIEAAKDKTAMIVTLSES' A
#
# COMPACT_ATOMS: atom_id res chain seq x y z
N MET A 1 -11.57 1.56 -12.08
CA MET A 1 -10.31 2.25 -11.74
C MET A 1 -9.52 1.28 -10.89
N GLU A 2 -8.27 1.00 -11.24
CA GLU A 2 -7.47 0.03 -10.48
C GLU A 2 -7.21 0.58 -9.07
N LYS A 3 -7.39 -0.23 -8.03
CA LYS A 3 -7.11 0.17 -6.65
C LYS A 3 -5.80 -0.45 -6.18
N ILE A 4 -4.90 0.38 -5.69
CA ILE A 4 -3.53 0.02 -5.32
C ILE A 4 -3.37 0.27 -3.81
N LEU A 5 -2.98 -0.77 -3.08
CA LEU A 5 -2.63 -0.65 -1.66
C LEU A 5 -1.11 -0.60 -1.50
N VAL A 6 -0.60 0.40 -0.78
CA VAL A 6 0.81 0.48 -0.36
C VAL A 6 0.87 0.32 1.15
N THR A 7 1.50 -0.75 1.64
CA THR A 7 1.46 -1.10 3.08
C THR A 7 2.51 -0.37 3.92
N ARG A 8 3.17 0.66 3.36
CA ARG A 8 4.20 1.45 4.03
C ARG A 8 4.38 2.81 3.37
N ARG A 9 4.85 3.80 4.14
CA ARG A 9 5.30 5.06 3.56
C ARG A 9 6.42 4.81 2.53
N ILE A 10 6.24 5.38 1.35
CA ILE A 10 7.24 5.41 0.28
C ILE A 10 7.48 6.87 -0.18
N PRO A 11 8.63 7.19 -0.78
CA PRO A 11 8.88 8.54 -1.29
C PRO A 11 7.79 9.04 -2.25
N HIS A 12 7.40 10.32 -2.12
CA HIS A 12 6.25 10.91 -2.82
C HIS A 12 6.29 10.75 -4.35
N LYS A 13 7.48 10.85 -4.96
CA LYS A 13 7.67 10.60 -6.41
C LYS A 13 7.13 9.25 -6.90
N PHE A 14 7.07 8.24 -6.04
CA PHE A 14 6.49 6.94 -6.38
C PHE A 14 4.97 6.93 -6.22
N ILE A 15 4.43 7.70 -5.28
CA ILE A 15 2.99 7.89 -5.09
C ILE A 15 2.39 8.55 -6.34
N GLU A 16 2.96 9.67 -6.79
CA GLU A 16 2.52 10.39 -7.99
C GLU A 16 2.49 9.46 -9.23
N ARG A 17 3.47 8.56 -9.34
CA ARG A 17 3.52 7.58 -10.43
C ARG A 17 2.40 6.54 -10.31
N LEU A 18 2.08 6.08 -9.11
CA LEU A 18 1.00 5.12 -8.88
C LEU A 18 -0.38 5.77 -9.10
N GLU A 19 -0.54 7.03 -8.70
CA GLU A 19 -1.77 7.81 -8.92
C GLU A 19 -2.07 8.02 -10.41
N SER A 20 -1.04 8.02 -11.27
CA SER A 20 -1.24 8.02 -12.73
C SER A 20 -1.81 6.70 -13.30
N ILE A 21 -1.77 5.62 -12.52
CA ILE A 21 -2.21 4.27 -12.92
C ILE A 21 -3.57 3.92 -12.28
N GLY A 22 -3.82 4.38 -11.06
CA GLY A 22 -5.03 4.04 -10.32
C GLY A 22 -5.19 4.79 -8.99
N GLU A 23 -6.21 4.41 -8.23
CA GLU A 23 -6.47 4.93 -6.88
C GLU A 23 -5.46 4.36 -5.89
N VAL A 24 -4.76 5.21 -5.15
CA VAL A 24 -3.70 4.77 -4.22
C VAL A 24 -4.14 4.96 -2.78
N GLU A 25 -4.20 3.85 -2.04
CA GLU A 25 -4.38 3.83 -0.59
C GLU A 25 -3.03 3.52 0.08
N ILE A 26 -2.61 4.35 1.04
CA ILE A 26 -1.28 4.24 1.66
C ILE A 26 -1.44 4.11 3.18
N TRP A 27 -0.81 3.07 3.73
CA TRP A 27 -0.50 3.02 5.14
C TRP A 27 0.66 3.98 5.43
N ASP A 28 0.34 5.23 5.79
CA ASP A 28 1.31 6.32 5.95
C ASP A 28 2.11 6.23 7.27
N HIS A 29 2.68 5.07 7.53
CA HIS A 29 3.61 4.83 8.62
C HIS A 29 4.94 4.33 8.07
N ASP A 30 6.02 4.86 8.64
CA ASP A 30 7.38 4.46 8.31
C ASP A 30 7.74 3.15 9.04
N LEU A 31 7.95 3.20 10.36
CA LEU A 31 8.41 2.03 11.12
C LEU A 31 7.29 1.11 11.63
N THR A 32 6.05 1.58 11.66
CA THR A 32 4.91 0.79 12.14
C THR A 32 4.35 -0.05 10.99
N PRO A 33 4.50 -1.39 11.01
CA PRO A 33 3.93 -2.24 9.99
C PRO A 33 2.40 -2.21 10.05
N MET A 34 1.75 -2.31 8.89
CA MET A 34 0.31 -2.50 8.82
C MET A 34 -0.07 -3.81 9.55
N PRO A 35 -0.99 -3.78 10.52
CA PRO A 35 -1.46 -4.98 11.21
C PRO A 35 -2.05 -6.00 10.23
N ARG A 36 -1.79 -7.30 10.44
CA ARG A 36 -2.26 -8.38 9.55
C ARG A 36 -3.77 -8.32 9.28
N LYS A 37 -4.57 -8.02 10.31
CA LYS A 37 -6.03 -7.93 10.19
C LYS A 37 -6.44 -6.77 9.26
N GLU A 38 -5.82 -5.61 9.42
CA GLU A 38 -6.07 -4.43 8.58
C GLU A 38 -5.63 -4.69 7.14
N PHE A 39 -4.47 -5.32 6.94
CA PHE A 39 -4.00 -5.72 5.62
C PHE A 39 -4.99 -6.63 4.89
N ILE A 40 -5.47 -7.69 5.56
CA ILE A 40 -6.42 -8.64 4.96
C ILE A 40 -7.73 -7.93 4.59
N GLU A 41 -8.23 -7.03 5.43
CA GLU A 41 -9.44 -6.27 5.12
C GLU A 41 -9.22 -5.27 3.97
N ALA A 42 -8.13 -4.50 4.02
CA ALA A 42 -7.79 -3.51 3.00
C ALA A 42 -7.53 -4.13 1.63
N ALA A 43 -7.03 -5.38 1.57
CA ALA A 43 -6.69 -6.09 0.34
C ALA A 43 -7.90 -6.60 -0.46
N LYS A 44 -9.08 -6.76 0.17
CA LYS A 44 -10.23 -7.47 -0.43
C LYS A 44 -10.73 -6.87 -1.74
N ASP A 45 -10.63 -5.55 -1.89
CA ASP A 45 -11.14 -4.81 -3.04
C ASP A 45 -10.03 -4.21 -3.91
N LYS A 46 -8.78 -4.64 -3.71
CA LYS A 46 -7.60 -4.07 -4.38
C LYS A 46 -7.18 -4.91 -5.57
N THR A 47 -6.81 -4.24 -6.66
CA THR A 47 -6.22 -4.89 -7.84
C THR A 47 -4.76 -5.26 -7.57
N ALA A 48 -4.03 -4.39 -6.89
CA ALA A 48 -2.59 -4.55 -6.67
C ALA A 48 -2.20 -4.15 -5.24
N MET A 49 -1.13 -4.78 -4.74
CA MET A 49 -0.57 -4.50 -3.43
C MET A 49 0.96 -4.35 -3.55
N ILE A 50 1.49 -3.30 -2.96
CA ILE A 50 2.92 -3.07 -2.79
C ILE A 50 3.23 -3.32 -1.31
N VAL A 51 3.89 -4.45 -1.06
CA VAL A 51 4.21 -4.94 0.28
C VAL A 51 5.71 -4.90 0.53
N THR A 52 6.09 -4.61 1.77
CA THR A 52 7.48 -4.80 2.22
C THR A 52 7.63 -6.19 2.79
N LEU A 53 8.63 -6.94 2.35
CA LEU A 53 9.01 -8.20 2.98
C LEU A 53 9.68 -7.90 4.32
N SER A 54 9.18 -8.49 5.39
CA SER A 54 9.88 -8.52 6.68
C SER A 54 10.82 -9.72 6.69
N GLU A 55 12.08 -9.51 7.10
CA GLU A 55 12.95 -10.62 7.48
C GLU A 55 12.36 -11.26 8.76
N SER A 56 11.97 -12.52 8.65
CA SER A 56 11.50 -13.36 9.76
C SER A 56 12.67 -14.03 10.47
#